data_AF-A0A4U6TXQ4-F1
#
_entry.id   AF-A0A4U6TXQ4-F1
#
_cell.length_a   1.000
_cell.length_b   1.000
_cell.length_c   1.000
_cell.angle_alpha   90.00
_cell.angle_beta   90.00
_cell.angle_gamma   90.00
#
_symmetry.space_group_name_H-M   'P 1'
#
loop_
_entity.id
_entity.type
_entity.pdbx_description
1 polymer ?
#
loop_
_entity_poly.entity_id
_entity_poly.type
_entity_poly.pdbx_seq_one_letter_code
_entity_poly.pdbx_strand_id
1 'polypeptide(L)'
;MEPARRGGRGAMLPLLGALLLALAAGVSAWPHDGAVGHGAAGFASGAGGERRYRDLAQRRMESVRSSFGATRRDLATASAGARVYHVTDYGADPTGAADATDAINKAIADAFRAPSNATMTGGIPDLGGAEVHLDGGTYLVKAPLTLPASGGGNFRIHGGSLRASDDFPTDRYLIELSAKGSSRSYDYEYATLRDLMLDCNYRGGGVSLVNSLRVGIDNLYVVHFNSDGVAVSGGHETMIRNSFLGQHMTAGTDPGERRFTGTGIRLDGNDNSVTDVVIFSAATGIMVTRPANSISGVHCYNKATGFGGTGIYFKSPGLTQAWISNCYMDYTSIVAEDPVLLHVSGSFFLGDANVVLKAVNGVARGVQVVGNIFSGRDKGVDIVQLDGKFATVDQVYVQQNSATGMTVKSTAARGSAEGNGSSWTVDFADVLLFPDRIGHVQYSLVAGNEFPGHTLRNVSGNQVVVATDKAVSATVHVLVDQNTN
;
A
#
# COMPACT_ATOMS: atom_id res chain seq x y z
N MET A 1 2.92 15.20 68.06
CA MET A 1 2.09 14.79 69.21
C MET A 1 0.96 13.92 68.69
N GLU A 2 1.13 12.59 68.78
CA GLU A 2 0.01 11.68 69.07
C GLU A 2 -0.45 11.93 70.52
N PRO A 3 -1.68 11.56 70.96
CA PRO A 3 -2.20 10.17 70.99
C PRO A 3 -3.66 10.07 70.47
N ALA A 4 -4.22 8.96 69.99
CA ALA A 4 -4.20 7.52 70.32
C ALA A 4 -5.36 7.06 71.23
N ARG A 5 -6.17 6.12 70.67
CA ARG A 5 -6.80 4.93 71.29
C ARG A 5 -8.04 5.14 72.20
N ARG A 6 -9.01 4.23 72.34
CA ARG A 6 -9.21 2.78 72.05
C ARG A 6 -10.73 2.49 72.23
N GLY A 7 -11.38 1.61 71.47
CA GLY A 7 -11.45 0.13 71.62
C GLY A 7 -12.89 -0.30 71.26
N GLY A 8 -13.18 -1.31 70.43
CA GLY A 8 -12.93 -2.76 70.55
C GLY A 8 -14.28 -3.45 70.90
N ARG A 9 -14.74 -4.59 70.38
CA ARG A 9 -14.12 -5.75 69.72
C ARG A 9 -15.20 -6.64 69.05
N GLY A 10 -14.77 -7.46 68.09
CA GLY A 10 -15.34 -8.78 67.75
C GLY A 10 -15.36 -9.01 66.23
N ALA A 11 -14.72 -10.02 65.63
CA ALA A 11 -13.92 -11.13 66.11
C ALA A 11 -13.07 -11.71 64.95
N MET A 12 -11.95 -12.34 65.33
CA MET A 12 -11.15 -13.39 64.66
C MET A 12 -10.35 -13.12 63.36
N LEU A 13 -9.02 -13.08 63.56
CA LEU A 13 -7.90 -13.56 62.72
C LEU A 13 -7.30 -14.82 63.42
N PRO A 14 -6.33 -15.64 62.89
CA PRO A 14 -5.32 -15.32 61.85
C PRO A 14 -4.87 -16.43 60.85
N LEU A 15 -4.19 -15.94 59.80
CA LEU A 15 -3.05 -16.43 58.99
C LEU A 15 -2.53 -17.90 58.97
N LEU A 16 -2.03 -18.20 57.75
CA LEU A 16 -0.79 -18.91 57.35
C LEU A 16 -0.85 -20.43 57.08
N GLY A 17 -0.49 -20.82 55.86
CA GLY A 17 0.08 -22.14 55.57
C GLY A 17 -0.35 -22.79 54.25
N ALA A 18 0.57 -22.80 53.31
CA ALA A 18 0.65 -23.48 52.00
C ALA A 18 -0.15 -24.79 51.74
N LEU A 19 -0.45 -24.94 50.43
CA LEU A 19 -0.38 -26.16 49.61
C LEU A 19 -1.63 -27.07 49.48
N LEU A 20 -1.92 -27.41 48.21
CA LEU A 20 -2.48 -28.65 47.64
C LEU A 20 -3.87 -28.62 46.98
N LEU A 21 -3.79 -28.83 45.64
CA LEU A 21 -4.69 -29.57 44.73
C LEU A 21 -6.10 -29.00 44.45
N ALA A 22 -6.59 -28.91 43.20
CA ALA A 22 -6.26 -29.69 42.01
C ALA A 22 -6.24 -28.85 40.71
N LEU A 23 -5.04 -28.78 40.12
CA LEU A 23 -4.85 -29.03 38.70
C LEU A 23 -5.05 -30.53 38.45
N ALA A 24 -5.76 -30.87 37.38
CA ALA A 24 -5.53 -32.08 36.60
C ALA A 24 -5.33 -31.55 35.17
N ALA A 25 -4.11 -31.40 34.62
CA ALA A 25 -3.07 -32.38 34.35
C ALA A 25 -3.56 -33.49 33.40
N GLY A 26 -2.84 -33.86 32.35
CA GLY A 26 -1.40 -33.82 32.23
C GLY A 26 -0.86 -33.55 30.83
N VAL A 27 0.27 -32.86 30.84
CA VAL A 27 1.35 -33.08 29.89
C VAL A 27 2.15 -34.28 30.42
N SER A 28 2.40 -35.25 29.57
CA SER A 28 3.52 -36.19 29.66
C SER A 28 3.88 -36.55 28.22
N ALA A 29 5.11 -36.85 27.84
CA ALA A 29 6.43 -36.54 28.33
C ALA A 29 7.33 -36.81 27.11
N TRP A 30 8.43 -36.10 26.97
CA TRP A 30 9.53 -36.55 26.12
C TRP A 30 10.14 -37.83 26.72
N PRO A 31 10.64 -38.75 25.89
CA PRO A 31 11.74 -39.62 26.28
C PRO A 31 13.00 -39.33 25.44
N HIS A 32 14.10 -39.01 26.14
CA HIS A 32 15.45 -39.47 25.82
C HIS A 32 15.63 -40.82 26.58
N ASP A 33 16.18 -41.91 26.03
CA ASP A 33 17.57 -42.16 25.63
C ASP A 33 17.68 -43.41 24.73
N GLY A 34 18.79 -43.54 23.98
CA GLY A 34 19.41 -44.86 23.77
C GLY A 34 19.65 -45.40 22.35
N ALA A 35 20.63 -44.80 21.64
CA ALA A 35 21.70 -45.45 20.86
C ALA A 35 21.45 -46.31 19.58
N VAL A 36 22.37 -46.03 18.63
CA VAL A 36 22.92 -46.83 17.50
C VAL A 36 22.19 -46.81 16.15
N GLY A 37 22.84 -46.23 15.13
CA GLY A 37 22.64 -46.60 13.73
C GLY A 37 22.78 -45.46 12.71
N HIS A 38 23.90 -45.44 12.00
CA HIS A 38 24.24 -44.54 10.88
C HIS A 38 23.15 -44.34 9.81
N GLY A 39 23.06 -43.14 9.22
CA GLY A 39 22.59 -42.98 7.82
C GLY A 39 21.81 -41.69 7.48
N ALA A 40 22.49 -40.76 6.82
CA ALA A 40 22.01 -39.71 5.89
C ALA A 40 20.56 -39.15 6.01
N ALA A 41 20.43 -37.88 6.39
CA ALA A 41 19.18 -37.12 6.31
C ALA A 41 19.13 -36.21 5.07
N GLY A 42 18.22 -36.51 4.15
CA GLY A 42 17.74 -35.60 3.11
C GLY A 42 16.59 -34.73 3.62
N PHE A 43 16.51 -33.51 3.11
CA PHE A 43 15.44 -32.54 3.38
C PHE A 43 14.08 -33.05 2.88
N ALA A 44 13.05 -33.04 3.74
CA ALA A 44 11.65 -33.19 3.35
C ALA A 44 10.85 -31.98 3.86
N SER A 45 10.43 -31.13 2.92
CA SER A 45 9.57 -29.96 3.12
C SER A 45 8.14 -30.36 3.49
N GLY A 46 7.56 -29.63 4.44
CA GLY A 46 6.25 -29.90 5.02
C GLY A 46 5.08 -29.80 4.03
N ALA A 47 4.46 -30.94 3.74
CA ALA A 47 3.28 -31.11 2.88
C ALA A 47 1.97 -30.48 3.41
N GLY A 48 1.99 -29.73 4.52
CA GLY A 48 0.80 -29.15 5.15
C GLY A 48 0.43 -27.75 4.64
N GLY A 49 1.43 -26.92 4.29
CA GLY A 49 1.20 -25.56 3.77
C GLY A 49 0.70 -25.56 2.33
N GLU A 50 1.26 -26.45 1.50
CA GLU A 50 0.86 -26.59 0.09
C GLU A 50 -0.56 -27.13 -0.08
N ARG A 51 -1.02 -28.04 0.79
CA ARG A 51 -2.41 -28.54 0.75
C ARG A 51 -3.41 -27.44 1.03
N ARG A 52 -3.13 -26.58 2.02
CA ARG A 52 -4.02 -25.47 2.39
C ARG A 52 -4.12 -24.40 1.30
N TYR A 53 -3.02 -24.12 0.60
CA TYR A 53 -3.00 -23.22 -0.56
C TYR A 53 -3.67 -23.85 -1.79
N ARG A 54 -3.43 -25.14 -2.07
CA ARG A 54 -4.13 -25.87 -3.15
C ARG A 54 -5.63 -25.91 -2.90
N ASP A 55 -6.07 -26.18 -1.67
CA ASP A 55 -7.50 -26.22 -1.34
C ASP A 55 -8.20 -24.85 -1.47
N LEU A 56 -7.49 -23.74 -1.20
CA LEU A 56 -8.02 -22.38 -1.41
C LEU A 56 -8.04 -22.00 -2.89
N ALA A 57 -6.98 -22.32 -3.64
CA ALA A 57 -6.92 -22.09 -5.08
C ALA A 57 -7.96 -22.95 -5.83
N GLN A 58 -8.18 -24.18 -5.38
CA GLN A 58 -9.12 -25.12 -5.96
C GLN A 58 -10.58 -24.71 -5.67
N ARG A 59 -10.89 -24.20 -4.47
CA ARG A 59 -12.21 -23.59 -4.17
C ARG A 59 -12.48 -22.31 -4.98
N ARG A 60 -11.46 -21.46 -5.21
CA ARG A 60 -11.57 -20.30 -6.11
C ARG A 60 -11.75 -20.72 -7.57
N MET A 61 -11.02 -21.74 -8.02
CA MET A 61 -11.21 -22.32 -9.35
C MET A 61 -12.56 -23.02 -9.50
N GLU A 62 -13.12 -23.59 -8.45
CA GLU A 62 -14.47 -24.18 -8.45
C GLU A 62 -15.56 -23.11 -8.48
N SER A 63 -15.40 -21.96 -7.81
CA SER A 63 -16.34 -20.83 -7.94
C SER A 63 -16.25 -20.15 -9.31
N VAL A 64 -15.07 -20.16 -9.92
CA VAL A 64 -14.86 -19.71 -11.31
C VAL A 64 -15.39 -20.76 -12.31
N ARG A 65 -15.24 -22.05 -12.06
CA ARG A 65 -15.82 -23.11 -12.92
C ARG A 65 -17.34 -23.18 -12.84
N SER A 66 -17.94 -22.90 -11.66
CA SER A 66 -19.39 -22.81 -11.53
C SER A 66 -19.99 -21.58 -12.22
N SER A 67 -19.19 -20.53 -12.47
CA SER A 67 -19.62 -19.37 -13.26
C SER A 67 -19.54 -19.59 -14.78
N PHE A 68 -18.74 -20.56 -15.25
CA PHE A 68 -18.67 -20.97 -16.66
C PHE A 68 -19.76 -21.99 -17.09
N GLY A 69 -20.48 -22.58 -16.14
CA GLY A 69 -21.52 -23.59 -16.40
C GLY A 69 -22.97 -23.08 -16.37
N ALA A 70 -23.19 -21.80 -16.04
CA ALA A 70 -24.52 -21.21 -16.07
C ALA A 70 -24.88 -20.76 -17.50
N THR A 71 -26.11 -21.05 -17.92
CA THR A 71 -26.78 -20.56 -19.14
C THR A 71 -26.29 -19.17 -19.54
N ARG A 72 -26.01 -18.98 -20.85
CA ARG A 72 -25.59 -17.70 -21.45
C ARG A 72 -26.31 -16.54 -20.75
N ARG A 73 -25.54 -15.74 -20.00
CA ARG A 73 -26.05 -14.50 -19.40
C ARG A 73 -26.25 -13.53 -20.55
N ASP A 74 -27.49 -13.42 -21.00
CA ASP A 74 -27.86 -12.38 -21.96
C ASP A 74 -27.70 -11.04 -21.23
N LEU A 75 -26.84 -10.16 -21.78
CA LEU A 75 -26.76 -8.76 -21.36
C LEU A 75 -28.16 -8.13 -21.52
N ALA A 76 -28.45 -7.12 -20.70
CA ALA A 76 -29.70 -6.38 -20.84
C ALA A 76 -29.85 -5.89 -22.29
N THR A 77 -30.89 -6.34 -22.98
CA THR A 77 -31.26 -5.83 -24.30
C THR A 77 -32.06 -4.54 -24.10
N ALA A 78 -31.62 -3.45 -24.72
CA ALA A 78 -32.24 -2.15 -24.53
C ALA A 78 -33.68 -2.12 -25.09
N SER A 79 -34.65 -1.74 -24.26
CA SER A 79 -35.91 -1.19 -24.75
C SER A 79 -35.73 0.26 -25.19
N ALA A 80 -36.56 0.74 -26.13
CA ALA A 80 -36.41 2.02 -26.85
C ALA A 80 -36.46 3.32 -26.01
N GLY A 81 -36.46 3.25 -24.67
CA GLY A 81 -36.43 4.42 -23.79
C GLY A 81 -35.03 4.98 -23.60
N ALA A 82 -34.91 6.30 -23.42
CA ALA A 82 -33.65 6.94 -23.03
C ALA A 82 -33.14 6.34 -21.70
N ARG A 83 -31.84 6.02 -21.64
CA ARG A 83 -31.15 5.51 -20.44
C ARG A 83 -30.25 6.56 -19.80
N VAL A 84 -30.43 7.80 -20.20
CA VAL A 84 -29.75 8.98 -19.66
C VAL A 84 -30.75 9.71 -18.78
N TYR A 85 -30.40 9.83 -17.50
CA TYR A 85 -31.18 10.45 -16.45
C TYR A 85 -30.51 11.80 -16.14
N HIS A 86 -31.01 12.85 -16.78
CA HIS A 86 -30.54 14.22 -16.58
C HIS A 86 -31.04 14.73 -15.24
N VAL A 87 -30.16 15.10 -14.33
CA VAL A 87 -30.58 15.51 -12.97
C VAL A 87 -31.45 16.77 -12.96
N THR A 88 -31.35 17.60 -14.01
CA THR A 88 -32.19 18.78 -14.21
C THR A 88 -33.66 18.43 -14.48
N ASP A 89 -33.94 17.31 -15.16
CA ASP A 89 -35.30 16.77 -15.35
C ASP A 89 -35.96 16.37 -14.01
N TYR A 90 -35.14 16.14 -12.98
CA TYR A 90 -35.57 15.81 -11.62
C TYR A 90 -35.69 17.05 -10.72
N GLY A 91 -35.43 18.25 -11.25
CA GLY A 91 -35.51 19.52 -10.53
C GLY A 91 -34.24 19.92 -9.79
N ALA A 92 -33.09 19.31 -10.09
CA ALA A 92 -31.81 19.72 -9.51
C ALA A 92 -31.42 21.11 -10.02
N ASP A 93 -31.08 22.03 -9.12
CA ASP A 93 -30.60 23.38 -9.46
C ASP A 93 -29.13 23.34 -9.92
N PRO A 94 -28.84 23.57 -11.22
CA PRO A 94 -27.49 23.48 -11.77
C PRO A 94 -26.60 24.66 -11.40
N THR A 95 -27.12 25.66 -10.69
CA THR A 95 -26.35 26.84 -10.26
C THR A 95 -25.68 26.65 -8.90
N GLY A 96 -26.13 25.67 -8.11
CA GLY A 96 -25.61 25.37 -6.78
C GLY A 96 -26.09 26.36 -5.71
N ALA A 97 -27.16 27.10 -5.99
CA ALA A 97 -27.80 28.02 -5.05
C ALA A 97 -28.76 27.29 -4.10
N ALA A 98 -29.50 26.31 -4.62
CA ALA A 98 -30.39 25.45 -3.86
C ALA A 98 -29.82 24.03 -3.68
N ASP A 99 -30.30 23.33 -2.66
CA ASP A 99 -29.98 21.92 -2.42
C ASP A 99 -30.54 21.03 -3.54
N ALA A 100 -29.67 20.23 -4.15
CA ALA A 100 -30.00 19.32 -5.24
C ALA A 100 -30.03 17.85 -4.80
N THR A 101 -29.77 17.56 -3.52
CA THR A 101 -29.58 16.19 -3.00
C THR A 101 -30.74 15.25 -3.37
N ASP A 102 -31.98 15.65 -3.08
CA ASP A 102 -33.15 14.80 -3.32
C ASP A 102 -33.42 14.58 -4.81
N ALA A 103 -33.23 15.61 -5.64
CA ALA A 103 -33.40 15.52 -7.08
C ALA A 103 -32.40 14.56 -7.71
N ILE A 104 -31.12 14.66 -7.33
CA ILE A 104 -30.07 13.77 -7.84
C ILE A 104 -30.27 12.34 -7.34
N ASN A 105 -30.60 12.14 -6.05
CA ASN A 105 -30.91 10.81 -5.52
C ASN A 105 -32.13 10.17 -6.21
N LYS A 106 -33.11 10.97 -6.63
CA LYS A 106 -34.26 10.48 -7.41
C LYS A 106 -33.83 10.04 -8.82
N ALA A 107 -32.97 10.79 -9.49
CA ALA A 107 -32.38 10.39 -10.78
C ALA A 107 -31.59 9.08 -10.65
N ILE A 108 -30.77 8.95 -9.60
CA ILE A 108 -30.04 7.71 -9.28
C ILE A 108 -31.02 6.55 -9.04
N ALA A 109 -32.06 6.74 -8.23
CA ALA A 109 -33.03 5.69 -7.94
C ALA A 109 -33.75 5.19 -9.20
N ASP A 110 -34.04 6.07 -10.15
CA ASP A 110 -34.65 5.70 -11.43
C ASP A 110 -33.65 5.01 -12.37
N ALA A 111 -32.38 5.43 -12.38
CA ALA A 111 -31.30 4.77 -13.11
C ALA A 111 -31.03 3.35 -12.63
N PHE A 112 -31.33 3.06 -11.36
CA PHE A 112 -31.18 1.74 -10.75
C PHE A 112 -32.39 0.82 -10.94
N ARG A 113 -33.39 1.23 -11.71
CA ARG A 113 -34.49 0.35 -12.13
C ARG A 113 -34.02 -0.51 -13.31
N ALA A 114 -33.60 -1.74 -12.99
CA ALA A 114 -33.10 -2.67 -13.98
C ALA A 114 -34.08 -2.82 -15.17
N PRO A 115 -33.59 -2.69 -16.42
CA PRO A 115 -34.43 -2.77 -17.62
C PRO A 115 -34.97 -4.18 -17.90
N SER A 116 -34.37 -5.20 -17.30
CA SER A 116 -34.67 -6.61 -17.49
C SER A 116 -34.19 -7.43 -16.28
N ASN A 117 -34.37 -8.75 -16.32
CA ASN A 117 -33.83 -9.67 -15.32
C ASN A 117 -32.37 -10.08 -15.59
N ALA A 118 -31.68 -9.39 -16.52
CA ALA A 118 -30.27 -9.61 -16.79
C ALA A 118 -29.42 -9.29 -15.55
N THR A 119 -28.38 -10.09 -15.34
CA THR A 119 -27.50 -9.96 -14.18
C THR A 119 -26.04 -10.10 -14.57
N MET A 120 -25.19 -9.41 -13.82
CA MET A 120 -23.74 -9.52 -13.87
C MET A 120 -23.25 -10.56 -12.84
N THR A 121 -22.00 -10.44 -12.37
CA THR A 121 -21.39 -11.35 -11.42
C THR A 121 -22.19 -11.44 -10.12
N GLY A 122 -22.39 -12.65 -9.60
CA GLY A 122 -23.05 -12.84 -8.30
C GLY A 122 -24.50 -12.38 -8.24
N GLY A 123 -25.19 -12.23 -9.38
CA GLY A 123 -26.58 -11.78 -9.43
C GLY A 123 -26.76 -10.26 -9.29
N ILE A 124 -25.69 -9.46 -9.43
CA ILE A 124 -25.80 -8.01 -9.48
C ILE A 124 -26.70 -7.61 -10.66
N PRO A 125 -27.74 -6.78 -10.49
CA PRO A 125 -28.58 -6.35 -11.61
C PRO A 125 -27.78 -5.62 -12.69
N ASP A 126 -27.96 -5.99 -13.96
CA ASP A 126 -27.42 -5.23 -15.10
C ASP A 126 -28.34 -4.05 -15.40
N LEU A 127 -27.85 -2.83 -15.19
CA LEU A 127 -28.61 -1.60 -15.41
C LEU A 127 -28.66 -1.18 -16.89
N GLY A 128 -28.04 -1.94 -17.79
CA GLY A 128 -28.15 -1.76 -19.23
C GLY A 128 -27.51 -0.48 -19.76
N GLY A 129 -26.45 0.00 -19.11
CA GLY A 129 -25.73 1.21 -19.51
C GLY A 129 -26.40 2.49 -19.02
N ALA A 130 -27.11 2.44 -17.89
CA ALA A 130 -27.78 3.62 -17.33
C ALA A 130 -26.78 4.73 -16.99
N GLU A 131 -27.18 5.98 -17.23
CA GLU A 131 -26.33 7.14 -17.01
C GLU A 131 -27.04 8.18 -16.17
N VAL A 132 -26.42 8.64 -15.09
CA VAL A 132 -26.84 9.86 -14.40
C VAL A 132 -25.96 11.00 -14.91
N HIS A 133 -26.57 11.94 -15.61
CA HIS A 133 -25.89 13.05 -16.28
C HIS A 133 -26.10 14.34 -15.48
N LEU A 134 -25.00 15.01 -15.12
CA LEU A 134 -25.01 16.26 -14.34
C LEU A 134 -25.05 17.53 -15.21
N ASP A 135 -25.18 17.41 -16.53
CA ASP A 135 -25.45 18.52 -17.48
C ASP A 135 -24.44 19.69 -17.45
N GLY A 136 -23.23 19.44 -16.95
CA GLY A 136 -22.20 20.45 -16.70
C GLY A 136 -22.53 21.39 -15.54
N GLY A 137 -23.60 21.14 -14.78
CA GLY A 137 -24.04 21.96 -13.67
C GLY A 137 -23.13 21.87 -12.45
N THR A 138 -23.31 22.82 -11.53
CA THR A 138 -22.72 22.80 -10.20
C THR A 138 -23.84 22.62 -9.18
N TYR A 139 -23.81 21.54 -8.40
CA TYR A 139 -24.90 21.17 -7.51
C TYR A 139 -24.46 21.21 -6.06
N LEU A 140 -25.20 21.93 -5.23
CA LEU A 140 -25.03 21.90 -3.78
C LEU A 140 -25.72 20.64 -3.24
N VAL A 141 -25.00 19.84 -2.45
CA VAL A 141 -25.56 18.66 -1.77
C VAL A 141 -25.40 18.78 -0.27
N LYS A 142 -26.47 18.48 0.47
CA LYS A 142 -26.52 18.49 1.94
C LYS A 142 -26.35 17.11 2.56
N ALA A 143 -26.48 16.05 1.77
CA ALA A 143 -26.25 14.68 2.23
C ALA A 143 -25.62 13.82 1.11
N PRO A 144 -25.02 12.67 1.47
CA PRO A 144 -24.40 11.77 0.51
C PRO A 144 -25.34 11.33 -0.62
N LEU A 145 -24.81 11.26 -1.84
CA LEU A 145 -25.44 10.56 -2.95
C LEU A 145 -25.16 9.07 -2.78
N THR A 146 -26.05 8.39 -2.04
CA THR A 146 -25.89 6.97 -1.70
C THR A 146 -26.53 6.12 -2.78
N LEU A 147 -25.77 5.21 -3.39
CA LEU A 147 -26.32 4.30 -4.37
C LEU A 147 -27.29 3.27 -3.74
N PRO A 148 -28.32 2.82 -4.48
CA PRO A 148 -29.32 1.90 -3.95
C PRO A 148 -28.76 0.57 -3.46
N ALA A 149 -29.23 0.13 -2.29
CA ALA A 149 -28.80 -1.12 -1.67
C ALA A 149 -29.16 -2.40 -2.46
N SER A 150 -30.01 -2.29 -3.49
CA SER A 150 -30.20 -3.36 -4.47
C SER A 150 -28.88 -3.77 -5.14
N GLY A 151 -27.89 -2.88 -5.14
CA GLY A 151 -26.73 -3.01 -6.00
C GLY A 151 -27.10 -2.73 -7.45
N GLY A 152 -26.11 -2.77 -8.32
CA GLY A 152 -26.30 -2.56 -9.75
C GLY A 152 -24.97 -2.46 -10.47
N GLY A 153 -24.96 -2.86 -11.72
CA GLY A 153 -23.78 -2.75 -12.56
C GLY A 153 -24.09 -2.21 -13.93
N ASN A 154 -23.04 -1.93 -14.71
CA ASN A 154 -23.15 -1.32 -16.03
C ASN A 154 -23.89 0.03 -15.98
N PHE A 155 -23.34 0.98 -15.22
CA PHE A 155 -23.86 2.34 -15.10
C PHE A 155 -22.75 3.38 -14.96
N ARG A 156 -23.08 4.65 -15.21
CA ARG A 156 -22.16 5.77 -15.01
C ARG A 156 -22.80 7.01 -14.37
N ILE A 157 -22.03 7.77 -13.60
CA ILE A 157 -22.35 9.11 -13.13
C ILE A 157 -21.30 10.07 -13.67
N HIS A 158 -21.70 11.13 -14.35
CA HIS A 158 -20.74 11.98 -15.06
C HIS A 158 -21.20 13.40 -15.39
N GLY A 159 -20.22 14.24 -15.74
CA GLY A 159 -20.41 15.48 -16.47
C GLY A 159 -20.91 16.65 -15.64
N GLY A 160 -20.27 16.97 -14.51
CA GLY A 160 -20.65 18.13 -13.69
C GLY A 160 -19.89 18.24 -12.37
N SER A 161 -20.35 19.13 -11.49
CA SER A 161 -19.71 19.41 -10.21
C SER A 161 -20.64 19.18 -9.03
N LEU A 162 -20.13 18.59 -7.96
CA LEU A 162 -20.82 18.46 -6.68
C LEU A 162 -20.07 19.24 -5.61
N ARG A 163 -20.81 20.02 -4.82
CA ARG A 163 -20.27 20.78 -3.69
C ARG A 163 -21.01 20.41 -2.41
N ALA A 164 -20.28 19.98 -1.39
CA ALA A 164 -20.83 19.80 -0.04
C ALA A 164 -21.31 21.15 0.51
N SER A 165 -22.50 21.18 1.11
CA SER A 165 -22.95 22.32 1.91
C SER A 165 -22.16 22.44 3.22
N ASP A 166 -22.31 23.57 3.90
CA ASP A 166 -21.72 23.79 5.22
C ASP A 166 -22.25 22.79 6.28
N ASP A 167 -23.47 22.28 6.07
CA ASP A 167 -24.14 21.32 6.95
C ASP A 167 -23.89 19.85 6.56
N PHE A 168 -23.23 19.58 5.43
CA PHE A 168 -23.01 18.21 4.91
C PHE A 168 -22.26 17.35 5.95
N PRO A 169 -22.58 16.08 6.23
CA PRO A 169 -21.93 15.32 7.32
C PRO A 169 -20.39 15.24 7.28
N THR A 170 -19.70 15.30 8.43
CA THR A 170 -18.21 15.25 8.48
C THR A 170 -17.61 13.86 8.30
N ASP A 171 -18.42 12.81 8.42
CA ASP A 171 -18.03 11.40 8.50
C ASP A 171 -18.56 10.58 7.31
N ARG A 172 -18.94 11.25 6.22
CA ARG A 172 -19.54 10.66 5.02
C ARG A 172 -18.82 11.09 3.75
N TYR A 173 -19.26 10.60 2.59
CA TYR A 173 -18.68 10.93 1.30
C TYR A 173 -19.72 11.56 0.37
N LEU A 174 -19.31 12.44 -0.55
CA LEU A 174 -20.22 13.02 -1.54
C LEU A 174 -20.93 11.94 -2.36
N ILE A 175 -20.19 10.91 -2.79
CA ILE A 175 -20.73 9.75 -3.51
C ILE A 175 -20.38 8.47 -2.74
N GLU A 176 -21.40 7.65 -2.44
CA GLU A 176 -21.23 6.41 -1.68
C GLU A 176 -21.77 5.20 -2.46
N LEU A 177 -20.86 4.34 -2.91
CA LEU A 177 -21.14 3.02 -3.43
C LEU A 177 -21.10 2.02 -2.27
N SER A 178 -22.19 1.97 -1.50
CA SER A 178 -22.30 1.08 -0.34
C SER A 178 -23.72 0.52 -0.20
N ALA A 179 -23.88 -0.79 -0.40
CA ALA A 179 -25.17 -1.45 -0.18
C ALA A 179 -25.21 -2.06 1.23
N LYS A 180 -25.51 -1.22 2.23
CA LYS A 180 -25.63 -1.68 3.63
C LYS A 180 -26.69 -2.78 3.74
N GLY A 181 -26.32 -3.90 4.39
CA GLY A 181 -27.22 -5.05 4.60
C GLY A 181 -27.29 -6.02 3.42
N SER A 182 -26.52 -5.80 2.35
CA SER A 182 -26.37 -6.77 1.26
C SER A 182 -25.72 -8.07 1.75
N SER A 183 -26.22 -9.20 1.27
CA SER A 183 -25.63 -10.54 1.50
C SER A 183 -24.73 -11.01 0.36
N ARG A 184 -24.62 -10.22 -0.72
CA ARG A 184 -23.79 -10.55 -1.89
C ARG A 184 -22.32 -10.26 -1.58
N SER A 185 -21.44 -10.97 -2.27
CA SER A 185 -19.98 -10.73 -2.15
C SER A 185 -19.55 -9.38 -2.74
N TYR A 186 -20.24 -8.91 -3.79
CA TYR A 186 -20.00 -7.61 -4.41
C TYR A 186 -21.31 -6.89 -4.69
N ASP A 187 -21.31 -5.57 -4.51
CA ASP A 187 -22.46 -4.65 -4.57
C ASP A 187 -22.67 -3.97 -5.90
N TYR A 188 -21.58 -3.56 -6.51
CA TYR A 188 -21.60 -2.84 -7.77
C TYR A 188 -20.56 -3.47 -8.69
N GLU A 189 -20.89 -3.58 -9.98
CA GLU A 189 -19.97 -4.10 -10.99
C GLU A 189 -19.96 -3.19 -12.22
N TYR A 190 -18.79 -2.89 -12.79
CA TYR A 190 -18.72 -2.04 -13.99
C TYR A 190 -19.46 -0.69 -13.81
N ALA A 191 -19.25 -0.10 -12.63
CA ALA A 191 -19.67 1.25 -12.31
C ALA A 191 -18.59 2.23 -12.76
N THR A 192 -18.99 3.39 -13.31
CA THR A 192 -18.04 4.44 -13.71
C THR A 192 -18.42 5.79 -13.10
N LEU A 193 -17.50 6.41 -12.38
CA LEU A 193 -17.54 7.83 -12.02
C LEU A 193 -16.55 8.55 -12.93
N ARG A 194 -17.01 9.51 -13.73
CA ARG A 194 -16.12 10.20 -14.68
C ARG A 194 -16.45 11.65 -14.93
N ASP A 195 -15.43 12.44 -15.25
CA ASP A 195 -15.58 13.85 -15.65
C ASP A 195 -16.34 14.65 -14.57
N LEU A 196 -15.91 14.52 -13.30
CA LEU A 196 -16.55 15.14 -12.14
C LEU A 196 -15.59 16.06 -11.38
N MET A 197 -16.09 17.23 -10.96
CA MET A 197 -15.46 18.03 -9.91
C MET A 197 -16.18 17.82 -8.58
N LEU A 198 -15.44 17.44 -7.54
CA LEU A 198 -15.96 17.16 -6.21
C LEU A 198 -15.32 18.13 -5.21
N ASP A 199 -16.09 19.11 -4.75
CA ASP A 199 -15.68 20.01 -3.67
C ASP A 199 -16.33 19.55 -2.36
N CYS A 200 -15.53 18.91 -1.51
CA CYS A 200 -16.02 18.38 -0.25
C CYS A 200 -16.16 19.46 0.84
N ASN A 201 -15.82 20.73 0.59
CA ASN A 201 -16.01 21.86 1.51
C ASN A 201 -15.42 21.65 2.92
N TYR A 202 -14.33 20.89 3.04
CA TYR A 202 -13.73 20.41 4.30
C TYR A 202 -14.69 19.59 5.17
N ARG A 203 -15.62 18.88 4.52
CA ARG A 203 -16.60 17.96 5.11
C ARG A 203 -16.42 16.57 4.50
N GLY A 204 -16.22 15.56 5.34
CA GLY A 204 -16.20 14.18 4.85
C GLY A 204 -15.13 13.89 3.79
N GLY A 205 -15.46 13.02 2.83
CA GLY A 205 -14.61 12.65 1.70
C GLY A 205 -15.31 12.77 0.33
N GLY A 206 -14.57 12.53 -0.74
CA GLY A 206 -15.11 12.62 -2.11
C GLY A 206 -15.93 11.39 -2.49
N VAL A 207 -15.27 10.25 -2.67
CA VAL A 207 -15.90 9.00 -3.10
C VAL A 207 -15.59 7.88 -2.12
N SER A 208 -16.60 7.08 -1.77
CA SER A 208 -16.41 5.81 -1.06
C SER A 208 -16.94 4.65 -1.89
N LEU A 209 -16.08 3.66 -2.11
CA LEU A 209 -16.37 2.40 -2.79
C LEU A 209 -16.27 1.24 -1.81
N VAL A 210 -17.36 0.52 -1.60
CA VAL A 210 -17.40 -0.64 -0.69
C VAL A 210 -17.79 -1.89 -1.47
N ASN A 211 -17.01 -2.96 -1.31
CA ASN A 211 -17.28 -4.29 -1.89
C ASN A 211 -17.73 -4.25 -3.35
N SER A 212 -17.02 -3.51 -4.20
CA SER A 212 -17.37 -3.35 -5.62
C SER A 212 -16.36 -4.04 -6.54
N LEU A 213 -16.76 -4.36 -7.77
CA LEU A 213 -15.96 -5.09 -8.74
C LEU A 213 -15.81 -4.27 -10.03
N ARG A 214 -14.60 -4.14 -10.58
CA ARG A 214 -14.38 -3.51 -11.91
C ARG A 214 -14.93 -2.08 -11.99
N VAL A 215 -14.62 -1.26 -11.00
CA VAL A 215 -15.10 0.12 -10.93
C VAL A 215 -14.09 1.06 -11.57
N GLY A 216 -14.56 1.96 -12.44
CA GLY A 216 -13.77 3.03 -13.03
C GLY A 216 -13.97 4.35 -12.30
N ILE A 217 -12.88 4.96 -11.82
CA ILE A 217 -12.81 6.36 -11.39
C ILE A 217 -11.87 7.07 -12.37
N ASP A 218 -12.41 7.97 -13.19
CA ASP A 218 -11.70 8.51 -14.35
C ASP A 218 -11.91 10.01 -14.51
N ASN A 219 -10.84 10.80 -14.59
CA ASN A 219 -10.94 12.25 -14.80
C ASN A 219 -11.78 12.95 -13.72
N LEU A 220 -11.42 12.72 -12.45
CA LEU A 220 -11.99 13.43 -11.31
C LEU A 220 -11.06 14.56 -10.87
N TYR A 221 -11.66 15.67 -10.40
CA TYR A 221 -10.98 16.72 -9.65
C TYR A 221 -11.60 16.80 -8.25
N VAL A 222 -10.91 16.25 -7.24
CA VAL A 222 -11.43 16.10 -5.87
C VAL A 222 -10.66 17.02 -4.92
N VAL A 223 -11.37 17.95 -4.28
CA VAL A 223 -10.76 18.93 -3.37
C VAL A 223 -11.49 19.07 -2.04
N HIS A 224 -10.79 19.64 -1.05
CA HIS A 224 -11.36 20.00 0.24
C HIS A 224 -11.94 18.82 1.02
N PHE A 225 -11.44 17.59 0.84
CA PHE A 225 -11.85 16.48 1.70
C PHE A 225 -11.24 16.62 3.10
N ASN A 226 -11.98 16.28 4.15
CA ASN A 226 -11.46 16.21 5.52
C ASN A 226 -10.89 14.83 5.86
N SER A 227 -11.44 13.77 5.25
CA SER A 227 -10.97 12.39 5.40
C SER A 227 -10.15 11.94 4.19
N ASP A 228 -10.82 11.43 3.16
CA ASP A 228 -10.20 10.81 1.99
C ASP A 228 -10.78 11.41 0.70
N GLY A 229 -9.94 11.64 -0.31
CA GLY A 229 -10.43 12.01 -1.63
C GLY A 229 -11.22 10.87 -2.27
N VAL A 230 -10.59 9.69 -2.34
CA VAL A 230 -11.22 8.43 -2.75
C VAL A 230 -10.86 7.33 -1.75
N ALA A 231 -11.86 6.65 -1.21
CA ALA A 231 -11.70 5.49 -0.34
C ALA A 231 -12.25 4.22 -1.01
N VAL A 232 -11.45 3.16 -1.05
CA VAL A 232 -11.82 1.84 -1.56
C VAL A 232 -11.69 0.83 -0.42
N SER A 233 -12.78 0.13 -0.09
CA SER A 233 -12.83 -0.85 0.99
C SER A 233 -13.38 -2.18 0.50
N GLY A 234 -12.56 -3.22 0.56
CA GLY A 234 -12.88 -4.51 -0.06
C GLY A 234 -12.97 -4.39 -1.58
N GLY A 235 -13.73 -5.29 -2.21
CA GLY A 235 -13.85 -5.31 -3.67
C GLY A 235 -12.56 -5.73 -4.39
N HIS A 236 -12.59 -5.70 -5.72
CA HIS A 236 -11.44 -5.97 -6.61
C HIS A 236 -11.53 -5.13 -7.89
N GLU A 237 -10.40 -4.93 -8.55
CA GLU A 237 -10.33 -4.36 -9.90
C GLU A 237 -10.88 -2.91 -9.97
N THR A 238 -10.68 -2.11 -8.91
CA THR A 238 -10.92 -0.66 -9.01
C THR A 238 -9.78 0.00 -9.78
N MET A 239 -10.13 0.79 -10.80
CA MET A 239 -9.17 1.55 -11.61
C MET A 239 -9.38 3.04 -11.36
N ILE A 240 -8.42 3.70 -10.71
CA ILE A 240 -8.42 5.14 -10.46
C ILE A 240 -7.41 5.77 -11.42
N ARG A 241 -7.85 6.66 -12.31
CA ARG A 241 -6.99 7.22 -13.34
C ARG A 241 -7.29 8.66 -13.74
N ASN A 242 -6.30 9.30 -14.36
CA ASN A 242 -6.42 10.63 -14.97
C ASN A 242 -6.97 11.71 -14.03
N SER A 243 -6.72 11.60 -12.72
CA SER A 243 -7.42 12.38 -11.71
C SER A 243 -6.49 13.29 -10.91
N PHE A 244 -7.07 14.33 -10.32
CA PHE A 244 -6.40 15.30 -9.45
C PHE A 244 -7.07 15.29 -8.08
N LEU A 245 -6.31 15.06 -7.02
CA LEU A 245 -6.84 15.00 -5.67
C LEU A 245 -6.00 15.84 -4.72
N GLY A 246 -6.62 16.77 -4.00
CA GLY A 246 -5.90 17.47 -2.94
C GLY A 246 -6.77 18.03 -1.84
N GLN A 247 -6.33 17.86 -0.59
CA GLN A 247 -7.10 18.35 0.56
C GLN A 247 -7.18 19.89 0.51
N HIS A 248 -6.09 20.55 0.16
CA HIS A 248 -6.04 22.01 0.03
C HIS A 248 -5.60 22.44 -1.37
N MET A 249 -6.25 23.45 -1.94
CA MET A 249 -5.89 24.02 -3.24
C MET A 249 -4.67 24.94 -3.14
N THR A 250 -3.49 24.36 -2.89
CA THR A 250 -2.20 25.06 -2.85
C THR A 250 -1.13 24.28 -3.61
N ALA A 251 -0.15 25.00 -4.17
CA ALA A 251 1.01 24.44 -4.86
C ALA A 251 2.27 24.34 -3.95
N GLY A 252 2.12 24.68 -2.67
CA GLY A 252 3.21 24.75 -1.71
C GLY A 252 3.25 26.09 -0.97
N THR A 253 4.06 26.18 0.07
CA THR A 253 4.30 27.39 0.90
C THR A 253 3.12 27.83 1.76
N ASP A 254 2.06 27.02 1.86
CA ASP A 254 0.96 27.30 2.77
C ASP A 254 1.46 27.11 4.22
N PRO A 255 1.36 28.12 5.12
CA PRO A 255 1.80 28.01 6.51
C PRO A 255 1.08 26.91 7.31
N GLY A 256 -0.08 26.45 6.83
CA GLY A 256 -0.91 25.39 7.37
C GLY A 256 -0.52 23.98 6.92
N GLU A 257 0.39 23.82 5.96
CA GLU A 257 0.77 22.52 5.37
C GLU A 257 1.03 21.43 6.41
N ARG A 258 1.74 21.77 7.49
CA ARG A 258 2.07 20.86 8.60
C ARG A 258 0.87 20.27 9.35
N ARG A 259 -0.32 20.83 9.13
CA ARG A 259 -1.58 20.47 9.80
C ARG A 259 -2.55 19.77 8.87
N PHE A 260 -2.17 19.52 7.61
CA PHE A 260 -2.99 18.73 6.70
C PHE A 260 -3.09 17.30 7.24
N THR A 261 -4.27 16.70 7.11
CA THR A 261 -4.64 15.41 7.73
C THR A 261 -5.19 14.40 6.73
N GLY A 262 -5.66 14.88 5.58
CA GLY A 262 -6.39 14.08 4.62
C GLY A 262 -5.51 13.08 3.88
N THR A 263 -6.13 12.02 3.39
CA THR A 263 -5.51 11.05 2.48
C THR A 263 -6.06 11.25 1.07
N GLY A 264 -5.22 11.36 0.05
CA GLY A 264 -5.71 11.47 -1.33
C GLY A 264 -6.51 10.24 -1.75
N ILE A 265 -5.86 9.07 -1.71
CA ILE A 265 -6.46 7.78 -2.05
C ILE A 265 -6.18 6.77 -0.94
N ARG A 266 -7.22 6.08 -0.47
CA ARG A 266 -7.12 4.96 0.46
C ARG A 266 -7.53 3.66 -0.23
N LEU A 267 -6.63 2.68 -0.24
CA LEU A 267 -6.85 1.34 -0.78
C LEU A 267 -6.83 0.30 0.35
N ASP A 268 -8.02 0.04 0.89
CA ASP A 268 -8.31 -1.04 1.83
C ASP A 268 -8.91 -2.26 1.11
N GLY A 269 -8.44 -2.53 -0.11
CA GLY A 269 -8.83 -3.64 -0.97
C GLY A 269 -7.65 -4.16 -1.81
N ASN A 270 -7.84 -5.30 -2.45
CA ASN A 270 -6.80 -5.93 -3.27
C ASN A 270 -7.07 -5.69 -4.77
N ASP A 271 -6.06 -5.92 -5.61
CA ASP A 271 -6.19 -5.97 -7.07
C ASP A 271 -6.67 -4.66 -7.70
N ASN A 272 -6.30 -3.50 -7.12
CA ASN A 272 -6.64 -2.19 -7.65
C ASN A 272 -5.45 -1.56 -8.39
N SER A 273 -5.76 -0.59 -9.24
CA SER A 273 -4.76 0.20 -9.98
C SER A 273 -5.00 1.69 -9.79
N VAL A 274 -3.89 2.42 -9.61
CA VAL A 274 -3.87 3.88 -9.63
C VAL A 274 -2.90 4.31 -10.73
N THR A 275 -3.38 5.00 -11.75
CA THR A 275 -2.60 5.32 -12.95
C THR A 275 -2.79 6.76 -13.41
N ASP A 276 -1.70 7.50 -13.63
CA ASP A 276 -1.76 8.89 -14.14
C ASP A 276 -2.59 9.83 -13.24
N VAL A 277 -2.27 9.82 -11.94
CA VAL A 277 -2.98 10.61 -10.91
C VAL A 277 -2.03 11.62 -10.28
N VAL A 278 -2.50 12.85 -10.11
CA VAL A 278 -1.78 13.90 -9.37
C VAL A 278 -2.41 14.06 -7.98
N ILE A 279 -1.60 13.95 -6.94
CA ILE A 279 -2.04 14.12 -5.55
C ILE A 279 -1.25 15.24 -4.89
N PHE A 280 -1.97 16.23 -4.37
CA PHE A 280 -1.40 17.46 -3.87
C PHE A 280 -1.92 17.82 -2.48
N SER A 281 -1.09 18.52 -1.71
CA SER A 281 -1.49 19.22 -0.49
C SER A 281 -2.40 18.42 0.46
N ALA A 282 -1.99 17.19 0.77
CA ALA A 282 -2.64 16.25 1.69
C ALA A 282 -1.60 15.59 2.62
N ALA A 283 -2.01 15.01 3.75
CA ALA A 283 -1.10 14.33 4.69
C ALA A 283 -0.42 13.11 4.06
N THR A 284 -1.23 12.28 3.40
CA THR A 284 -0.78 11.09 2.69
C THR A 284 -1.33 11.12 1.26
N GLY A 285 -0.48 10.85 0.27
CA GLY A 285 -0.94 10.77 -1.12
C GLY A 285 -1.81 9.54 -1.32
N ILE A 286 -1.20 8.35 -1.28
CA ILE A 286 -1.86 7.05 -1.37
C ILE A 286 -1.55 6.22 -0.13
N MET A 287 -2.57 5.73 0.57
CA MET A 287 -2.43 4.77 1.65
C MET A 287 -2.96 3.40 1.22
N VAL A 288 -2.13 2.37 1.36
CA VAL A 288 -2.43 0.99 0.97
C VAL A 288 -2.32 0.10 2.21
N THR A 289 -3.39 -0.65 2.52
CA THR A 289 -3.41 -1.56 3.68
C THR A 289 -3.58 -3.03 3.28
N ARG A 290 -3.66 -3.31 1.97
CA ARG A 290 -3.95 -4.61 1.40
C ARG A 290 -3.04 -4.92 0.19
N PRO A 291 -2.74 -6.20 -0.08
CA PRO A 291 -1.80 -6.61 -1.13
C PRO A 291 -2.35 -6.43 -2.55
N ALA A 292 -1.46 -6.62 -3.53
CA ALA A 292 -1.77 -6.77 -4.96
C ALA A 292 -2.29 -5.49 -5.62
N ASN A 293 -1.79 -4.33 -5.20
CA ASN A 293 -2.14 -3.06 -5.82
C ASN A 293 -1.00 -2.57 -6.75
N SER A 294 -1.37 -1.99 -7.89
CA SER A 294 -0.43 -1.40 -8.85
C SER A 294 -0.57 0.11 -8.87
N ILE A 295 0.56 0.81 -8.88
CA ILE A 295 0.61 2.28 -8.87
C ILE A 295 1.57 2.74 -9.97
N SER A 296 1.10 3.54 -10.91
CA SER A 296 1.91 4.01 -12.03
C SER A 296 1.62 5.44 -12.47
N GLY A 297 2.62 6.17 -12.95
CA GLY A 297 2.39 7.53 -13.47
C GLY A 297 1.87 8.52 -12.42
N VAL A 298 2.02 8.21 -11.12
CA VAL A 298 1.48 9.06 -10.04
C VAL A 298 2.47 10.17 -9.72
N HIS A 299 1.96 11.41 -9.62
CA HIS A 299 2.72 12.55 -9.12
C HIS A 299 2.23 12.93 -7.71
N CYS A 300 3.05 12.68 -6.70
CA CYS A 300 2.76 13.09 -5.32
C CYS A 300 3.61 14.30 -4.93
N TYR A 301 2.95 15.44 -4.69
CA TYR A 301 3.53 16.62 -4.06
C TYR A 301 2.69 17.07 -2.85
N ASN A 302 2.26 16.09 -2.06
CA ASN A 302 1.45 16.31 -0.88
C ASN A 302 2.33 16.84 0.28
N LYS A 303 2.60 18.14 0.23
CA LYS A 303 3.55 18.91 1.07
C LYS A 303 3.11 19.08 2.53
N ALA A 304 2.54 18.07 3.18
CA ALA A 304 1.98 18.19 4.53
C ALA A 304 3.00 18.29 5.69
N THR A 305 4.30 18.43 5.41
CA THR A 305 5.29 18.79 6.44
C THR A 305 6.26 19.80 5.85
N GLY A 306 7.03 20.49 6.71
CA GLY A 306 7.90 21.60 6.32
C GLY A 306 8.82 21.33 5.12
N PHE A 307 9.19 20.07 4.82
CA PHE A 307 9.91 19.67 3.62
C PHE A 307 9.66 18.18 3.21
N GLY A 308 8.49 17.61 3.50
CA GLY A 308 8.08 16.31 2.93
C GLY A 308 7.00 15.50 3.67
N GLY A 309 5.90 15.18 2.97
CA GLY A 309 4.85 14.27 3.44
C GLY A 309 5.05 12.82 2.96
N THR A 310 4.11 11.93 3.28
CA THR A 310 4.16 10.56 2.75
C THR A 310 3.43 10.51 1.42
N GLY A 311 4.14 10.26 0.33
CA GLY A 311 3.56 10.21 -1.01
C GLY A 311 2.78 8.92 -1.21
N ILE A 312 3.41 7.78 -0.94
CA ILE A 312 2.77 6.46 -1.00
C ILE A 312 3.15 5.69 0.28
N TYR A 313 2.16 5.16 0.99
CA TYR A 313 2.35 4.43 2.24
C TYR A 313 1.74 3.03 2.15
N PHE A 314 2.59 2.00 2.22
CA PHE A 314 2.17 0.62 2.45
C PHE A 314 2.18 0.31 3.94
N LYS A 315 0.99 0.37 4.54
CA LYS A 315 0.73 0.03 5.94
C LYS A 315 0.17 -1.39 6.04
N SER A 316 0.93 -2.34 5.48
CA SER A 316 0.55 -3.73 5.31
C SER A 316 1.73 -4.66 5.58
N PRO A 317 2.25 -4.70 6.82
CA PRO A 317 3.48 -5.44 7.15
C PRO A 317 3.38 -6.91 6.73
N GLY A 318 4.37 -7.37 5.96
CA GLY A 318 4.45 -8.74 5.44
C GLY A 318 3.54 -9.04 4.24
N LEU A 319 2.73 -8.08 3.79
CA LEU A 319 1.64 -8.28 2.81
C LEU A 319 1.60 -7.17 1.75
N THR A 320 2.73 -6.58 1.37
CA THR A 320 2.78 -5.47 0.41
C THR A 320 2.35 -5.90 -1.00
N GLN A 321 3.04 -6.88 -1.61
CA GLN A 321 2.76 -7.43 -2.95
C GLN A 321 2.35 -6.35 -3.96
N ALA A 322 3.23 -5.40 -4.24
CA ALA A 322 2.88 -4.20 -5.00
C ALA A 322 3.94 -3.83 -6.03
N TRP A 323 3.50 -3.18 -7.10
CA TRP A 323 4.37 -2.68 -8.16
C TRP A 323 4.13 -1.19 -8.37
N ILE A 324 5.17 -0.39 -8.15
CA ILE A 324 5.22 1.06 -8.33
C ILE A 324 6.15 1.36 -9.51
N SER A 325 5.67 2.12 -10.48
CA SER A 325 6.45 2.41 -11.69
C SER A 325 6.19 3.80 -12.23
N ASN A 326 7.22 4.45 -12.78
CA ASN A 326 7.07 5.71 -13.52
C ASN A 326 6.38 6.83 -12.71
N CYS A 327 6.57 6.86 -11.39
CA CYS A 327 6.00 7.89 -10.53
C CYS A 327 6.94 9.09 -10.40
N TYR A 328 6.37 10.24 -10.07
CA TYR A 328 7.11 11.44 -9.69
C TYR A 328 6.82 11.79 -8.22
N MET A 329 7.83 11.66 -7.38
CA MET A 329 7.77 11.93 -5.95
C MET A 329 8.43 13.28 -5.66
N ASP A 330 7.64 14.33 -5.45
CA ASP A 330 8.11 15.69 -5.23
C ASP A 330 8.13 16.02 -3.73
N TYR A 331 9.33 15.96 -3.12
CA TYR A 331 9.57 16.07 -1.68
C TYR A 331 8.87 15.03 -0.80
N THR A 332 8.24 13.99 -1.37
CA THR A 332 7.46 13.00 -0.60
C THR A 332 8.06 11.61 -0.71
N SER A 333 8.04 10.84 0.37
CA SER A 333 8.64 9.50 0.38
C SER A 333 7.64 8.42 -0.02
N ILE A 334 8.17 7.30 -0.50
CA ILE A 334 7.47 6.02 -0.50
C ILE A 334 7.87 5.30 0.80
N VAL A 335 6.89 4.93 1.62
CA VAL A 335 7.13 4.23 2.90
C VAL A 335 6.48 2.87 2.85
N ALA A 336 7.22 1.81 3.21
CA ALA A 336 6.69 0.46 3.25
C ALA A 336 7.05 -0.26 4.55
N GLU A 337 6.03 -0.70 5.29
CA GLU A 337 6.20 -1.50 6.51
C GLU A 337 6.41 -2.98 6.16
N ASP A 338 7.45 -3.58 6.73
CA ASP A 338 7.90 -4.96 6.51
C ASP A 338 7.66 -5.49 5.07
N PRO A 339 8.29 -4.87 4.05
CA PRO A 339 7.87 -5.08 2.67
C PRO A 339 8.12 -6.50 2.18
N VAL A 340 7.10 -7.08 1.53
CA VAL A 340 7.17 -8.39 0.86
C VAL A 340 6.67 -8.28 -0.57
N LEU A 341 7.50 -8.65 -1.55
CA LEU A 341 7.23 -8.55 -2.99
C LEU A 341 6.85 -7.12 -3.40
N LEU A 342 7.75 -6.17 -3.12
CA LEU A 342 7.60 -4.76 -3.49
C LEU A 342 8.57 -4.41 -4.62
N HIS A 343 8.06 -3.85 -5.71
CA HIS A 343 8.88 -3.33 -6.81
C HIS A 343 8.67 -1.83 -6.97
N VAL A 344 9.75 -1.06 -7.03
CA VAL A 344 9.77 0.40 -7.24
C VAL A 344 10.76 0.71 -8.36
N SER A 345 10.27 1.18 -9.51
CA SER A 345 11.12 1.41 -10.67
C SER A 345 10.75 2.58 -11.55
N GLY A 346 11.72 3.03 -12.36
CA GLY A 346 11.54 4.04 -13.40
C GLY A 346 10.99 5.38 -12.89
N SER A 347 11.10 5.65 -11.59
CA SER A 347 10.48 6.80 -10.94
C SER A 347 11.50 7.91 -10.70
N PHE A 348 11.00 9.15 -10.63
CA PHE A 348 11.80 10.33 -10.31
C PHE A 348 11.48 10.83 -8.90
N PHE A 349 12.52 11.05 -8.10
CA PHE A 349 12.42 11.54 -6.74
C PHE A 349 13.11 12.90 -6.63
N LEU A 350 12.37 13.95 -6.29
CA LEU A 350 12.87 15.31 -6.14
C LEU A 350 12.88 15.75 -4.67
N GLY A 351 13.83 16.61 -4.31
CA GLY A 351 13.77 17.39 -3.08
C GLY A 351 14.09 16.59 -1.82
N ASP A 352 14.95 15.58 -1.92
CA ASP A 352 15.24 14.58 -0.89
C ASP A 352 14.14 13.52 -0.68
N ALA A 353 13.17 13.42 -1.61
CA ALA A 353 12.26 12.29 -1.66
C ALA A 353 13.02 10.96 -1.78
N ASN A 354 12.57 9.93 -1.07
CA ASN A 354 13.27 8.65 -0.97
C ASN A 354 12.31 7.47 -0.80
N VAL A 355 12.87 6.26 -0.75
CA VAL A 355 12.16 5.05 -0.33
C VAL A 355 12.57 4.69 1.10
N VAL A 356 11.60 4.53 2.00
CA VAL A 356 11.82 4.13 3.39
C VAL A 356 11.28 2.71 3.61
N LEU A 357 12.16 1.79 3.97
CA LEU A 357 11.79 0.46 4.43
C LEU A 357 11.67 0.51 5.96
N LYS A 358 10.45 0.33 6.47
CA LYS A 358 10.16 0.47 7.89
C LYS A 358 9.94 -0.90 8.54
N ALA A 359 10.70 -1.19 9.58
CA ALA A 359 10.58 -2.42 10.34
C ALA A 359 9.44 -2.32 11.35
N VAL A 360 8.49 -3.25 11.26
CA VAL A 360 7.51 -3.52 12.33
C VAL A 360 7.90 -4.82 13.03
N ASN A 361 8.12 -5.89 12.26
CA ASN A 361 8.67 -7.17 12.67
C ASN A 361 10.07 -7.41 12.08
N GLY A 362 10.58 -6.48 11.26
CA GLY A 362 11.93 -6.52 10.71
C GLY A 362 12.08 -7.48 9.54
N VAL A 363 11.11 -7.45 8.61
CA VAL A 363 11.11 -8.30 7.40
C VAL A 363 11.20 -7.46 6.14
N ALA A 364 12.15 -7.77 5.26
CA ALA A 364 12.20 -7.26 3.90
C ALA A 364 12.44 -8.45 2.95
N ARG A 365 11.48 -8.78 2.08
CA ARG A 365 11.63 -9.94 1.20
C ARG A 365 11.14 -9.70 -0.22
N GLY A 366 11.95 -10.02 -1.22
CA GLY A 366 11.57 -9.79 -2.62
C GLY A 366 11.34 -8.31 -2.91
N VAL A 367 12.21 -7.45 -2.38
CA VAL A 367 12.10 -5.99 -2.54
C VAL A 367 13.04 -5.54 -3.64
N GLN A 368 12.54 -4.76 -4.59
CA GLN A 368 13.33 -4.22 -5.69
C GLN A 368 13.13 -2.71 -5.75
N VAL A 369 14.20 -1.94 -5.58
CA VAL A 369 14.22 -0.49 -5.81
C VAL A 369 15.27 -0.24 -6.89
N VAL A 370 14.82 -0.16 -8.15
CA VAL A 370 15.72 -0.26 -9.32
C VAL A 370 15.42 0.75 -10.41
N GLY A 371 16.46 1.28 -11.06
CA GLY A 371 16.29 2.13 -12.25
C GLY A 371 15.60 3.46 -11.96
N ASN A 372 15.72 4.00 -10.74
CA ASN A 372 15.14 5.29 -10.36
C ASN A 372 16.19 6.41 -10.40
N ILE A 373 15.71 7.64 -10.53
CA ILE A 373 16.56 8.84 -10.54
C ILE A 373 16.18 9.72 -9.33
N PHE A 374 17.17 10.17 -8.59
CA PHE A 374 17.02 10.96 -7.37
C PHE A 374 17.74 12.31 -7.51
N SER A 375 17.10 13.38 -7.05
CA SER A 375 17.66 14.73 -7.01
C SER A 375 17.39 15.36 -5.65
N GLY A 376 18.41 15.46 -4.82
CA GLY A 376 18.34 16.04 -3.47
C GLY A 376 18.94 17.42 -3.35
N ARG A 377 19.16 17.83 -2.11
CA ARG A 377 19.62 19.16 -1.69
C ARG A 377 20.94 19.12 -0.92
N ASP A 378 21.76 18.09 -1.13
CA ASP A 378 23.08 17.91 -0.50
C ASP A 378 23.02 17.81 1.04
N LYS A 379 21.94 17.20 1.57
CA LYS A 379 21.72 17.06 3.02
C LYS A 379 22.16 15.71 3.60
N GLY A 380 22.82 14.87 2.80
CA GLY A 380 23.20 13.52 3.20
C GLY A 380 22.03 12.55 3.34
N VAL A 381 20.92 12.81 2.62
CA VAL A 381 19.75 11.92 2.62
C VAL A 381 20.01 10.74 1.69
N ASP A 382 19.86 9.53 2.21
CA ASP A 382 19.94 8.30 1.43
C ASP A 382 18.74 8.11 0.50
N ILE A 383 18.98 7.59 -0.71
CA ILE A 383 17.92 7.26 -1.68
C ILE A 383 17.00 6.13 -1.20
N VAL A 384 17.53 5.23 -0.38
CA VAL A 384 16.79 4.17 0.31
C VAL A 384 17.22 4.16 1.77
N GLN A 385 16.26 4.24 2.68
CA GLN A 385 16.48 4.30 4.12
C GLN A 385 15.90 3.08 4.82
N LEU A 386 16.53 2.68 5.92
CA LEU A 386 16.01 1.71 6.87
C LEU A 386 15.50 2.46 8.11
N ASP A 387 14.21 2.36 8.38
CA ASP A 387 13.62 2.78 9.65
C ASP A 387 13.45 1.55 10.54
N GLY A 388 14.42 1.33 11.43
CA GLY A 388 14.47 0.17 12.32
C GLY A 388 15.35 -0.99 11.81
N LYS A 389 15.32 -2.11 12.54
CA LYS A 389 16.21 -3.26 12.29
C LYS A 389 15.48 -4.37 11.54
N PHE A 390 16.15 -4.92 10.54
CA PHE A 390 15.64 -6.02 9.72
C PHE A 390 16.37 -7.33 10.04
N ALA A 391 15.70 -8.24 10.76
CA ALA A 391 16.23 -9.56 11.05
C ALA A 391 16.15 -10.49 9.82
N THR A 392 15.10 -10.34 9.01
CA THR A 392 14.89 -11.11 7.79
C THR A 392 15.06 -10.20 6.58
N VAL A 393 16.08 -10.46 5.77
CA VAL A 393 16.26 -9.81 4.46
C VAL A 393 16.58 -10.91 3.45
N ASP A 394 15.78 -11.01 2.41
CA ASP A 394 15.89 -12.07 1.41
C ASP A 394 15.44 -11.54 0.06
N GLN A 395 16.24 -11.71 -1.00
CA GLN A 395 15.94 -11.19 -2.33
C GLN A 395 15.65 -9.67 -2.33
N VAL A 396 16.54 -8.89 -1.71
CA VAL A 396 16.44 -7.42 -1.69
C VAL A 396 17.48 -6.80 -2.61
N TYR A 397 17.00 -6.07 -3.60
CA TYR A 397 17.78 -5.49 -4.68
C TYR A 397 17.58 -3.98 -4.71
N VAL A 398 18.59 -3.24 -4.29
CA VAL A 398 18.68 -1.79 -4.51
C VAL A 398 19.82 -1.57 -5.48
N GLN A 399 19.52 -1.33 -6.74
CA GLN A 399 20.51 -1.37 -7.82
C GLN A 399 20.13 -0.42 -8.96
N GLN A 400 21.11 -0.01 -9.77
CA GLN A 400 20.89 0.80 -10.98
C GLN A 400 20.12 2.11 -10.73
N ASN A 401 20.22 2.67 -9.53
CA ASN A 401 19.67 3.99 -9.23
C ASN A 401 20.74 5.05 -9.45
N SER A 402 20.32 6.23 -9.90
CA SER A 402 21.20 7.39 -10.09
C SER A 402 20.77 8.52 -9.17
N ALA A 403 21.73 9.23 -8.57
CA ALA A 403 21.42 10.33 -7.66
C ALA A 403 22.34 11.53 -7.86
N THR A 404 21.80 12.73 -7.68
CA THR A 404 22.57 13.96 -7.40
C THR A 404 22.08 14.56 -6.09
N GLY A 405 22.97 15.10 -5.28
CA GLY A 405 22.64 15.69 -3.97
C GLY A 405 22.05 14.74 -2.91
N MET A 406 22.16 13.42 -3.11
CA MET A 406 21.71 12.37 -2.20
C MET A 406 22.74 11.23 -2.17
N THR A 407 22.75 10.45 -1.08
CA THR A 407 23.64 9.29 -0.95
C THR A 407 23.05 8.08 -1.66
N VAL A 408 23.81 7.51 -2.61
CA VAL A 408 23.43 6.27 -3.28
C VAL A 408 23.63 5.09 -2.33
N LYS A 409 22.55 4.36 -2.03
CA LYS A 409 22.58 3.08 -1.32
C LYS A 409 22.36 1.93 -2.30
N SER A 410 22.96 0.78 -2.00
CA SER A 410 22.89 -0.41 -2.84
C SER A 410 22.91 -1.69 -2.01
N THR A 411 22.43 -2.80 -2.56
CA THR A 411 22.65 -4.14 -1.97
C THR A 411 23.75 -4.93 -2.66
N ALA A 412 24.35 -4.36 -3.71
CA ALA A 412 25.55 -4.89 -4.35
C ALA A 412 26.53 -3.75 -4.67
N ALA A 413 27.82 -3.98 -4.48
CA ALA A 413 28.83 -2.94 -4.69
C ALA A 413 30.11 -3.52 -5.29
N ARG A 414 30.89 -2.65 -5.93
CA ARG A 414 32.24 -2.93 -6.42
C ARG A 414 33.21 -1.94 -5.81
N GLY A 415 34.39 -2.42 -5.44
CA GLY A 415 35.41 -1.61 -4.80
C GLY A 415 36.80 -2.17 -5.07
N SER A 416 37.82 -1.40 -4.77
CA SER A 416 39.20 -1.84 -4.94
C SER A 416 40.12 -1.22 -3.91
N ALA A 417 41.18 -1.94 -3.56
CA ALA A 417 42.26 -1.45 -2.71
C ALA A 417 43.60 -1.81 -3.34
N GLU A 418 44.47 -0.82 -3.47
CA GLU A 418 45.85 -0.99 -3.94
C GLU A 418 46.80 -0.80 -2.78
N GLY A 419 47.90 -1.58 -2.75
CA GLY A 419 48.91 -1.41 -1.73
C GLY A 419 50.06 -2.41 -1.85
N ASN A 420 51.08 -2.20 -1.01
CA ASN A 420 52.16 -3.16 -0.80
C ASN A 420 52.08 -3.68 0.64
N GLY A 421 51.90 -4.98 0.80
CA GLY A 421 51.73 -5.60 2.10
C GLY A 421 51.15 -7.00 1.97
N SER A 422 50.61 -7.52 3.06
CA SER A 422 50.00 -8.86 3.12
C SER A 422 48.49 -8.84 3.34
N SER A 423 47.85 -7.67 3.29
CA SER A 423 46.42 -7.50 3.54
C SER A 423 45.87 -6.24 2.87
N TRP A 424 44.67 -6.36 2.30
CA TRP A 424 43.91 -5.26 1.70
C TRP A 424 42.50 -5.26 2.26
N THR A 425 42.00 -4.08 2.63
CA THR A 425 40.63 -3.89 3.13
C THR A 425 39.88 -3.00 2.13
N VAL A 426 38.72 -3.46 1.68
CA VAL A 426 37.77 -2.67 0.89
C VAL A 426 36.54 -2.43 1.75
N ASP A 427 36.24 -1.16 2.02
CA ASP A 427 35.10 -0.75 2.86
C ASP A 427 33.88 -0.39 2.00
N PHE A 428 32.74 -0.98 2.34
CA PHE A 428 31.46 -0.73 1.67
C PHE A 428 30.38 -0.17 2.61
N ALA A 429 30.72 0.23 3.84
CA ALA A 429 29.74 0.69 4.84
C ALA A 429 28.87 1.85 4.35
N ASP A 430 29.45 2.81 3.62
CA ASP A 430 28.73 3.96 3.10
C ASP A 430 27.80 3.62 1.94
N VAL A 431 28.09 2.53 1.20
CA VAL A 431 27.33 2.14 0.00
C VAL A 431 26.25 1.11 0.32
N LEU A 432 26.58 0.10 1.13
CA LEU A 432 25.67 -1.02 1.39
C LEU A 432 24.51 -0.58 2.29
N LEU A 433 23.30 -1.02 1.93
CA LEU A 433 22.07 -0.65 2.60
C LEU A 433 21.97 -1.27 4.00
N PHE A 434 22.18 -2.58 4.10
CA PHE A 434 22.06 -3.29 5.37
C PHE A 434 23.41 -3.27 6.12
N PRO A 435 23.42 -3.02 7.43
CA PRO A 435 24.64 -3.11 8.22
C PRO A 435 25.08 -4.56 8.36
N ASP A 436 26.39 -4.81 8.22
CA ASP A 436 27.06 -6.08 8.54
C ASP A 436 26.41 -7.31 7.88
N ARG A 437 26.14 -7.22 6.58
CA ARG A 437 25.34 -8.24 5.87
C ARG A 437 25.87 -8.60 4.49
N ILE A 438 27.18 -8.71 4.32
CA ILE A 438 27.75 -9.24 3.08
C ILE A 438 27.47 -10.75 3.02
N GLY A 439 26.64 -11.17 2.07
CA GLY A 439 26.25 -12.58 1.87
C GLY A 439 27.11 -13.29 0.83
N HIS A 440 27.61 -12.56 -0.17
CA HIS A 440 28.47 -13.08 -1.23
C HIS A 440 29.63 -12.14 -1.53
N VAL A 441 30.81 -12.72 -1.80
CA VAL A 441 32.01 -11.99 -2.22
C VAL A 441 32.64 -12.67 -3.42
N GLN A 442 32.95 -11.89 -4.45
CA GLN A 442 33.86 -12.26 -5.53
C GLN A 442 35.04 -11.28 -5.49
N TYR A 443 36.26 -11.79 -5.63
CA TYR A 443 37.43 -10.92 -5.70
C TYR A 443 38.46 -11.44 -6.70
N SER A 444 39.28 -10.52 -7.19
CA SER A 444 40.49 -10.81 -7.95
C SER A 444 41.66 -10.06 -7.33
N LEU A 445 42.84 -10.68 -7.37
CA LEU A 445 44.10 -10.10 -6.90
C LEU A 445 45.05 -9.98 -8.08
N VAL A 446 45.50 -8.77 -8.36
CA VAL A 446 46.44 -8.45 -9.43
C VAL A 446 47.79 -8.12 -8.80
N ALA A 447 48.69 -9.11 -8.76
CA ALA A 447 50.06 -8.98 -8.28
C ALA A 447 51.01 -9.22 -9.46
N GLY A 448 51.86 -8.24 -9.80
CA GLY A 448 52.60 -8.18 -11.08
C GLY A 448 53.26 -9.49 -11.55
N ASN A 449 54.52 -9.73 -11.18
CA ASN A 449 55.26 -10.95 -11.54
C ASN A 449 55.27 -12.00 -10.41
N GLU A 450 54.41 -11.82 -9.40
CA GLU A 450 54.38 -12.64 -8.20
C GLU A 450 53.10 -13.48 -8.14
N PHE A 451 53.20 -14.69 -7.57
CA PHE A 451 52.07 -15.60 -7.38
C PHE A 451 51.87 -15.90 -5.88
N PRO A 452 51.39 -14.95 -5.08
CA PRO A 452 51.13 -15.17 -3.65
C PRO A 452 49.94 -16.12 -3.45
N GLY A 453 50.01 -16.96 -2.42
CA GLY A 453 48.82 -17.60 -1.88
C GLY A 453 47.90 -16.53 -1.29
N HIS A 454 46.60 -16.58 -1.58
CA HIS A 454 45.65 -15.54 -1.19
C HIS A 454 44.32 -16.12 -0.68
N THR A 455 43.68 -15.41 0.24
CA THR A 455 42.41 -15.84 0.84
C THR A 455 41.55 -14.66 1.32
N LEU A 456 40.23 -14.86 1.31
CA LEU A 456 39.27 -13.98 1.97
C LEU A 456 39.32 -14.23 3.48
N ARG A 457 39.54 -13.18 4.27
CA ARG A 457 39.72 -13.27 5.73
C ARG A 457 38.53 -12.80 6.54
N ASN A 458 37.88 -11.72 6.11
CA ASN A 458 36.81 -11.09 6.86
C ASN A 458 35.81 -10.38 5.94
N VAL A 459 34.54 -10.36 6.35
CA VAL A 459 33.42 -9.64 5.71
C VAL A 459 32.62 -8.79 6.69
N SER A 460 33.03 -8.71 7.97
CA SER A 460 32.31 -8.02 9.03
C SER A 460 32.33 -6.50 8.84
N GLY A 461 31.30 -5.81 9.33
CA GLY A 461 31.21 -4.36 9.30
C GLY A 461 31.08 -3.79 7.88
N ASN A 462 30.58 -4.60 6.94
CA ASN A 462 30.57 -4.28 5.50
C ASN A 462 31.97 -4.05 4.91
N GLN A 463 33.01 -4.65 5.50
CA GLN A 463 34.38 -4.57 5.01
C GLN A 463 34.85 -5.92 4.51
N VAL A 464 35.46 -5.96 3.33
CA VAL A 464 36.10 -7.16 2.78
C VAL A 464 37.60 -7.10 3.00
N VAL A 465 38.15 -8.09 3.68
CA VAL A 465 39.60 -8.22 3.92
C VAL A 465 40.15 -9.41 3.14
N VAL A 466 41.04 -9.15 2.19
CA VAL A 466 41.80 -10.17 1.47
C VAL A 466 43.23 -10.15 1.97
N ALA A 467 43.81 -11.32 2.26
CA ALA A 467 45.19 -11.44 2.73
C ALA A 467 46.00 -12.39 1.86
N THR A 468 47.30 -12.15 1.81
CA THR A 468 48.29 -12.99 1.14
C THR A 468 49.24 -13.65 2.15
N ASP A 469 49.89 -14.74 1.75
CA ASP A 469 50.89 -15.47 2.54
C ASP A 469 52.24 -14.74 2.68
N LYS A 470 52.49 -13.76 1.81
CA LYS A 470 53.67 -12.89 1.83
C LYS A 470 53.32 -11.46 1.46
N ALA A 471 54.22 -10.54 1.78
CA ALA A 471 54.12 -9.15 1.33
C ALA A 471 54.33 -9.08 -0.19
N VAL A 472 53.42 -8.38 -0.88
CA VAL A 472 53.45 -8.18 -2.32
C VAL A 472 52.79 -6.86 -2.67
N SER A 473 53.22 -6.23 -3.76
CA SER A 473 52.49 -5.09 -4.33
C SER A 473 51.36 -5.62 -5.22
N ALA A 474 50.12 -5.34 -4.84
CA ALA A 474 48.94 -5.83 -5.54
C ALA A 474 47.77 -4.85 -5.48
N THR A 475 46.85 -5.01 -6.43
CA THR A 475 45.49 -4.44 -6.37
C THR A 475 44.49 -5.56 -6.17
N VAL A 476 43.57 -5.38 -5.22
CA VAL A 476 42.44 -6.27 -4.99
C VAL A 476 41.18 -5.60 -5.51
N HIS A 477 40.47 -6.23 -6.44
CA HIS A 477 39.15 -5.82 -6.89
C HIS A 477 38.09 -6.73 -6.26
N VAL A 478 37.05 -6.14 -5.68
CA VAL A 478 36.02 -6.84 -4.92
C VAL A 478 34.64 -6.49 -5.47
N LEU A 479 33.78 -7.50 -5.60
CA LEU A 479 32.35 -7.39 -5.79
C LEU A 479 31.65 -8.06 -4.61
N VAL A 480 30.67 -7.38 -4.02
CA VAL A 480 29.88 -7.88 -2.88
C VAL A 480 28.39 -7.86 -3.20
N ASP A 481 27.64 -8.79 -2.60
CA ASP A 481 26.17 -8.81 -2.58
C ASP A 481 25.67 -9.11 -1.17
N GLN A 482 24.58 -8.47 -0.75
CA GLN A 482 23.97 -8.65 0.57
C GLN A 482 22.93 -9.78 0.64
N ASN A 483 22.61 -10.41 -0.48
CA ASN A 483 21.79 -11.60 -0.58
C ASN A 483 22.66 -12.86 -0.47
N THR A 484 22.08 -13.94 0.04
CA THR A 484 22.77 -15.19 0.35
C THR A 484 22.55 -16.30 -0.69
N ASN A 485 21.73 -16.05 -1.72
CA ASN A 485 21.31 -17.05 -2.70
C ASN A 485 21.73 -16.69 -4.12
#